data_AF-A0A238XSE6-F1
#
_entry.id   AF-A0A238XSE6-F1
#
_cell.length_a   1.000
_cell.length_b   1.000
_cell.length_c   1.000
_cell.angle_alpha   90.00
_cell.angle_beta   90.00
_cell.angle_gamma   90.00
#
_symmetry.space_group_name_H-M   'P 1'
#
loop_
_entity.id
_entity.type
_entity.pdbx_description
1 polymer ?
#
loop_
_entity_poly.entity_id
_entity_poly.type
_entity_poly.pdbx_seq_one_letter_code
_entity_poly.pdbx_strand_id
1 'polypeptide(L)'
;MTVADDGALTRRQAELLDQLEELFLAEGFVGFTLEDLAVRLHCSKSTLYALAGSKEQLAHRVIRHFFRKATTAVEAQTVTESDPARRVTAYLSAVARALAPAGAAFHRDLDAFGPGRETYERNTALAADRVRELIADGVAQGRFREVHPALVADTVTTLMLRIGRGETARATGLDDATAYRELAALLLHGITV
;
A
#
# COMPACT_ATOMS: atom_id res chain seq x y z
N MET A 1 2.83 -23.62 4.12
CA MET A 1 1.47 -23.41 4.64
C MET A 1 0.62 -22.93 3.47
N THR A 2 -0.45 -23.64 3.19
CA THR A 2 -1.11 -23.78 1.89
C THR A 2 -1.76 -22.47 1.43
N VAL A 3 -1.33 -21.95 0.28
CA VAL A 3 -2.04 -20.91 -0.46
C VAL A 3 -3.33 -21.55 -0.95
N ALA A 4 -4.46 -21.24 -0.32
CA ALA A 4 -5.76 -21.60 -0.85
C ALA A 4 -5.88 -20.97 -2.23
N ASP A 5 -6.12 -21.84 -3.21
CA ASP A 5 -6.31 -21.60 -4.63
C ASP A 5 -7.30 -20.45 -4.88
N ASP A 6 -6.79 -19.29 -5.28
CA ASP A 6 -7.59 -18.21 -5.87
C ASP A 6 -7.91 -18.64 -7.30
N GLY A 7 -8.91 -19.52 -7.45
CA GLY A 7 -9.46 -19.85 -8.76
C GLY A 7 -9.76 -18.56 -9.51
N ALA A 8 -9.29 -18.45 -10.76
CA ALA A 8 -9.34 -17.21 -11.53
C ALA A 8 -10.74 -16.59 -11.47
N LEU A 9 -10.83 -15.39 -10.89
CA LEU A 9 -12.10 -14.66 -10.78
C LEU A 9 -12.71 -14.54 -12.17
N THR A 10 -14.02 -14.77 -12.27
CA THR A 10 -14.76 -14.37 -13.47
C THR A 10 -14.63 -12.86 -13.65
N ARG A 11 -14.76 -12.38 -14.89
CA ARG A 11 -14.75 -10.93 -15.19
C ARG A 11 -15.70 -10.15 -14.28
N ARG A 12 -16.91 -10.69 -14.05
CA ARG A 12 -17.91 -10.04 -13.20
C ARG A 12 -17.51 -9.98 -11.73
N GLN A 13 -16.85 -11.03 -11.22
CA GLN A 13 -16.33 -11.05 -9.85
C GLN A 13 -15.16 -10.08 -9.67
N ALA A 14 -14.29 -9.95 -10.68
CA ALA A 14 -13.22 -8.95 -10.67
C ALA A 14 -13.78 -7.53 -10.67
N GLU A 15 -14.73 -7.23 -11.56
CA GLU A 15 -15.43 -5.93 -11.60
C GLU A 15 -16.12 -5.59 -10.28
N LEU A 16 -16.72 -6.57 -9.60
CA LEU A 16 -17.34 -6.38 -8.29
C LEU A 16 -16.30 -6.11 -7.20
N LEU A 17 -15.14 -6.78 -7.27
CA LEU A 17 -14.06 -6.60 -6.32
C LEU A 17 -13.41 -5.21 -6.45
N ASP A 18 -13.29 -4.69 -7.67
CA ASP A 18 -12.83 -3.32 -7.92
C ASP A 18 -13.84 -2.28 -7.38
N GLN A 19 -15.14 -2.49 -7.57
CA GLN A 19 -16.16 -1.60 -6.99
C GLN A 19 -16.18 -1.62 -5.46
N LEU A 20 -15.98 -2.80 -4.85
CA LEU A 20 -15.83 -2.92 -3.40
C LEU A 20 -14.58 -2.19 -2.89
N GLU A 21 -13.47 -2.30 -3.64
CA GLU A 21 -12.23 -1.56 -3.34
C GLU A 21 -12.48 -0.05 -3.34
N GLU A 22 -13.08 0.51 -4.40
CA GLU A 22 -13.38 1.95 -4.47
C GLU A 22 -14.26 2.41 -3.30
N LEU A 23 -15.31 1.64 -2.98
CA LEU A 23 -16.21 1.94 -1.88
C LEU A 23 -15.48 1.91 -0.52
N PHE A 24 -14.64 0.90 -0.29
CA PHE A 24 -13.92 0.74 0.98
C PHE A 24 -12.86 1.81 1.16
N LEU A 25 -12.13 2.16 0.11
CA LEU A 25 -11.11 3.20 0.15
C LEU A 25 -11.73 4.57 0.47
N ALA A 26 -12.91 4.87 -0.05
CA ALA A 26 -13.60 6.14 0.18
C ALA A 26 -14.29 6.21 1.56
N GLU A 27 -15.07 5.17 1.90
CA GLU A 27 -16.05 5.24 3.00
C GLU A 27 -15.63 4.40 4.23
N GLY A 28 -14.56 3.62 4.15
CA GLY A 28 -14.25 2.57 5.12
C GLY A 28 -15.05 1.29 4.84
N PHE A 29 -14.92 0.28 5.69
CA PHE A 29 -15.56 -1.03 5.50
C PHE A 29 -16.22 -1.62 6.74
N VAL A 30 -15.90 -1.14 7.94
CA VAL A 30 -16.44 -1.70 9.20
C VAL A 30 -17.94 -1.44 9.30
N GLY A 31 -18.41 -0.26 8.90
CA GLY A 31 -19.81 0.15 9.04
C GLY A 31 -20.81 -0.51 8.10
N PHE A 32 -20.35 -1.11 6.98
CA PHE A 32 -21.28 -1.73 6.02
C PHE A 32 -21.88 -3.03 6.55
N THR A 33 -23.04 -3.44 6.06
CA THR A 33 -23.50 -4.84 6.12
C THR A 33 -23.39 -5.48 4.73
N LEU A 34 -23.56 -6.81 4.62
CA LEU A 34 -23.61 -7.45 3.28
C LEU A 34 -24.86 -7.01 2.50
N GLU A 35 -25.94 -6.70 3.21
CA GLU A 35 -27.15 -6.07 2.69
C GLU A 35 -26.84 -4.71 2.06
N ASP A 36 -26.15 -3.83 2.79
CA ASP A 36 -25.79 -2.49 2.31
C ASP A 36 -24.93 -2.57 1.05
N LEU A 37 -23.94 -3.46 1.06
CA LEU A 37 -23.05 -3.67 -0.09
C LEU A 37 -23.81 -4.20 -1.31
N ALA A 38 -24.74 -5.14 -1.10
CA ALA A 38 -25.56 -5.69 -2.17
C ALA A 38 -26.44 -4.60 -2.80
N VAL A 39 -27.05 -3.74 -1.99
CA VAL A 39 -27.87 -2.60 -2.47
C VAL A 39 -27.00 -1.59 -3.21
N ARG A 40 -25.88 -1.18 -2.62
CA ARG A 40 -24.98 -0.14 -3.15
C ARG A 40 -24.34 -0.54 -4.48
N LEU A 41 -24.01 -1.82 -4.65
CA LEU A 41 -23.37 -2.38 -5.83
C LEU A 41 -24.35 -3.05 -6.81
N HIS A 42 -25.66 -2.89 -6.54
CA HIS A 42 -26.74 -3.46 -7.36
C HIS A 42 -26.54 -4.95 -7.67
N CYS A 43 -26.17 -5.73 -6.66
CA CYS A 43 -25.93 -7.17 -6.79
C CYS A 43 -26.68 -7.96 -5.70
N SER A 44 -26.69 -9.29 -5.82
CA SER A 44 -27.26 -10.15 -4.78
C SER A 44 -26.24 -10.45 -3.68
N LYS A 45 -26.72 -10.75 -2.47
CA LYS A 45 -25.84 -11.30 -1.41
C LYS A 45 -25.14 -12.57 -1.85
N SER A 46 -25.78 -13.42 -2.66
CA SER A 46 -25.14 -14.62 -3.20
C SER A 46 -23.93 -14.31 -4.08
N THR A 47 -23.93 -13.16 -4.76
CA THR A 47 -22.78 -12.70 -5.56
C THR A 47 -21.63 -12.26 -4.64
N LEU A 48 -21.92 -11.58 -3.53
CA LEU A 48 -20.91 -11.26 -2.51
C LEU A 48 -20.37 -12.52 -1.82
N TYR A 49 -21.25 -13.49 -1.51
CA TYR A 49 -20.83 -14.77 -0.92
C TYR A 49 -19.97 -15.62 -1.87
N ALA A 50 -20.12 -15.44 -3.19
CA ALA A 50 -19.24 -16.07 -4.17
C ALA A 50 -17.80 -15.49 -4.14
N LEU A 51 -17.59 -14.30 -3.56
CA LEU A 51 -16.27 -13.72 -3.36
C LEU A 51 -15.65 -14.14 -2.02
N ALA A 52 -16.45 -14.27 -0.96
CA ALA A 52 -15.99 -14.61 0.37
C ALA A 52 -17.12 -15.17 1.26
N GLY A 53 -16.80 -16.06 2.21
CA GLY A 53 -17.78 -16.72 3.07
C GLY A 53 -18.33 -15.86 4.22
N SER A 54 -17.73 -14.70 4.49
CA SER A 54 -18.21 -13.75 5.49
C SER A 54 -17.87 -12.30 5.11
N LYS A 55 -18.45 -11.33 5.82
CA LYS A 55 -18.13 -9.91 5.65
C LYS A 55 -16.66 -9.61 5.97
N GLU A 56 -16.12 -10.20 7.04
CA GLU A 56 -14.72 -10.04 7.42
C GLU A 56 -13.78 -10.65 6.37
N GLN A 57 -14.14 -11.81 5.83
CA GLN A 57 -13.38 -12.44 4.74
C GLN A 57 -13.45 -11.59 3.47
N LEU A 58 -14.59 -10.98 3.16
CA LEU A 58 -14.75 -10.06 2.04
C LEU A 58 -13.86 -8.82 2.23
N ALA A 59 -13.89 -8.22 3.41
CA ALA A 59 -13.02 -7.10 3.78
C ALA A 59 -11.54 -7.45 3.59
N HIS A 60 -11.10 -8.57 4.15
CA HIS A 60 -9.73 -9.03 3.99
C HIS A 60 -9.36 -9.28 2.51
N ARG A 61 -10.27 -9.84 1.71
CA ARG A 61 -10.06 -10.06 0.27
C ARG A 61 -9.89 -8.74 -0.49
N VAL A 62 -10.73 -7.74 -0.21
CA VAL A 62 -10.64 -6.41 -0.83
C VAL A 62 -9.35 -5.70 -0.43
N ILE A 63 -8.96 -5.75 0.85
CA ILE A 63 -7.69 -5.18 1.34
C ILE A 63 -6.49 -5.81 0.62
N ARG A 64 -6.47 -7.14 0.50
CA ARG A 64 -5.40 -7.84 -0.25
C ARG A 64 -5.40 -7.48 -1.73
N HIS A 65 -6.58 -7.29 -2.33
CA HIS A 65 -6.73 -6.87 -3.72
C HIS A 65 -6.14 -5.49 -3.97
N PHE A 66 -6.51 -4.51 -3.14
CA PHE A 66 -5.97 -3.16 -3.18
C PHE A 66 -4.45 -3.15 -3.10
N PHE A 67 -3.87 -3.78 -2.07
CA PHE A 67 -2.41 -3.75 -1.90
C PHE A 67 -1.67 -4.50 -3.01
N ARG A 68 -2.24 -5.58 -3.56
CA ARG A 68 -1.66 -6.27 -4.71
C ARG A 68 -1.62 -5.35 -5.95
N LYS A 69 -2.71 -4.63 -6.23
CA LYS A 69 -2.75 -3.63 -7.31
C LYS A 69 -1.75 -2.51 -7.07
N ALA A 70 -1.64 -2.03 -5.83
CA ALA A 70 -0.66 -1.02 -5.44
C ALA A 70 0.77 -1.49 -5.70
N THR A 71 1.15 -2.69 -5.23
CA THR A 71 2.48 -3.29 -5.49
C THR A 71 2.76 -3.39 -6.99
N THR A 72 1.82 -3.89 -7.79
CA THR A 72 2.00 -3.99 -9.25
C THR A 72 2.20 -2.62 -9.89
N ALA A 73 1.45 -1.60 -9.47
CA ALA A 73 1.57 -0.24 -10.01
C ALA A 73 2.92 0.41 -9.64
N VAL A 74 3.42 0.16 -8.42
CA VAL A 74 4.72 0.66 -7.95
C VAL A 74 5.87 0.06 -8.76
N GLU A 75 5.87 -1.27 -8.92
CA GLU A 75 6.94 -1.95 -9.65
C GLU A 75 6.97 -1.54 -11.13
N ALA A 76 5.81 -1.43 -11.79
CA ALA A 76 5.72 -1.01 -13.19
C ALA A 76 6.33 0.38 -13.46
N GLN A 77 6.25 1.30 -12.50
CA GLN A 77 6.78 2.67 -12.63
C GLN A 77 8.26 2.79 -12.27
N THR A 78 8.83 1.81 -11.56
CA THR A 78 10.21 1.88 -11.05
C THR A 78 11.24 1.31 -12.04
N VAL A 79 10.82 0.43 -12.95
CA VAL A 79 11.71 -0.29 -13.87
C VAL A 79 12.40 0.61 -14.91
N THR A 80 11.90 1.83 -15.14
CA THR A 80 12.35 2.67 -16.26
C THR A 80 13.48 3.65 -15.94
N GLU A 81 13.87 3.82 -14.67
CA GLU A 81 14.84 4.86 -14.27
C GLU A 81 16.24 4.26 -14.03
N SER A 82 17.25 4.86 -14.67
CA SER A 82 18.65 4.40 -14.62
C SER A 82 19.51 5.13 -13.60
N ASP A 83 19.16 6.38 -13.24
CA ASP A 83 19.88 7.10 -12.19
C ASP A 83 19.44 6.61 -10.80
N PRO A 84 20.36 6.16 -9.92
CA PRO A 84 19.99 5.62 -8.61
C PRO A 84 19.17 6.58 -7.75
N ALA A 85 19.46 7.88 -7.76
CA ALA A 85 18.75 8.87 -6.95
C ALA A 85 17.32 9.08 -7.47
N ARG A 86 17.18 9.23 -8.78
CA ARG A 86 15.86 9.30 -9.41
C ARG A 86 15.06 8.02 -9.24
N ARG A 87 15.70 6.85 -9.22
CA ARG A 87 15.04 5.55 -9.02
C ARG A 87 14.44 5.42 -7.60
N VAL A 88 15.16 5.84 -6.56
CA VAL A 88 14.62 5.91 -5.19
C VAL A 88 13.45 6.89 -5.11
N THR A 89 13.59 8.08 -5.71
CA THR A 89 12.52 9.08 -5.75
C THR A 89 11.28 8.57 -6.49
N ALA A 90 11.48 7.92 -7.64
CA ALA A 90 10.43 7.35 -8.46
C ALA A 90 9.67 6.26 -7.70
N TYR A 91 10.39 5.37 -7.00
CA TYR A 91 9.80 4.32 -6.19
C TYR A 91 8.90 4.88 -5.08
N LEU A 92 9.42 5.80 -4.25
CA LEU A 92 8.65 6.39 -3.15
C LEU A 92 7.47 7.23 -3.66
N SER A 93 7.63 7.93 -4.79
CA SER A 93 6.54 8.65 -5.45
C SER A 93 5.47 7.72 -6.00
N ALA A 94 5.86 6.55 -6.53
CA ALA A 94 4.92 5.55 -7.01
C ALA A 94 4.14 4.94 -5.84
N VAL A 95 4.77 4.69 -4.69
CA VAL A 95 4.09 4.24 -3.48
C VAL A 95 3.06 5.28 -3.03
N ALA A 96 3.44 6.56 -2.96
CA ALA A 96 2.53 7.64 -2.59
C ALA A 96 1.29 7.68 -3.50
N ARG A 97 1.49 7.60 -4.82
CA ARG A 97 0.38 7.57 -5.80
C ARG A 97 -0.50 6.34 -5.65
N ALA A 98 0.09 5.18 -5.40
CA ALA A 98 -0.65 3.93 -5.27
C ALA A 98 -1.51 3.88 -3.99
N LEU A 99 -1.07 4.56 -2.93
CA LEU A 99 -1.80 4.62 -1.65
C LEU A 99 -2.76 5.80 -1.53
N ALA A 100 -2.59 6.86 -2.32
CA ALA A 100 -3.42 8.07 -2.29
C ALA A 100 -4.96 7.85 -2.34
N PRO A 101 -5.50 6.82 -3.01
CA PRO A 101 -6.94 6.56 -2.98
C PRO A 101 -7.49 6.17 -1.60
N ALA A 102 -6.65 5.67 -0.69
CA ALA A 102 -7.06 5.26 0.64
C ALA A 102 -7.41 6.47 1.52
N GLY A 103 -8.70 6.64 1.80
CA GLY A 103 -9.21 7.71 2.64
C GLY A 103 -9.00 7.46 4.13
N ALA A 104 -9.20 8.50 4.94
CA ALA A 104 -9.05 8.43 6.39
C ALA A 104 -9.99 7.39 7.05
N ALA A 105 -11.16 7.12 6.48
CA ALA A 105 -12.08 6.10 6.97
C ALA A 105 -11.51 4.68 6.78
N PHE A 106 -10.96 4.40 5.60
CA PHE A 106 -10.29 3.14 5.31
C PHE A 106 -9.13 2.89 6.27
N HIS A 107 -8.28 3.89 6.52
CA HIS A 107 -7.14 3.74 7.42
C HIS A 107 -7.55 3.45 8.87
N ARG A 108 -8.56 4.15 9.39
CA ARG A 108 -9.11 3.86 10.73
C ARG A 108 -9.62 2.43 10.82
N ASP A 109 -10.36 1.98 9.82
CA ASP A 109 -10.93 0.64 9.80
C ASP A 109 -9.84 -0.44 9.64
N LEU A 110 -8.80 -0.15 8.85
CA LEU A 110 -7.65 -1.02 8.65
C LEU A 110 -6.87 -1.23 9.96
N ASP A 111 -6.64 -0.17 10.73
CA ASP A 111 -5.97 -0.25 12.03
C ASP A 111 -6.81 -1.04 13.06
N ALA A 112 -8.15 -0.91 13.01
CA ALA A 112 -9.06 -1.65 13.87
C ALA A 112 -9.26 -3.13 13.46
N PHE A 113 -8.88 -3.50 12.23
CA PHE A 113 -9.04 -4.84 11.69
C PHE A 113 -7.70 -5.59 11.60
N GLY A 114 -7.43 -6.44 12.59
CA GLY A 114 -6.15 -7.16 12.74
C GLY A 114 -5.57 -7.78 11.46
N PRO A 115 -6.33 -8.59 10.69
CA PRO A 115 -5.83 -9.17 9.43
C PRO A 115 -5.46 -8.13 8.35
N GLY A 116 -6.19 -7.01 8.32
CA GLY A 116 -5.90 -5.89 7.44
C GLY A 116 -4.62 -5.17 7.86
N ARG A 117 -4.48 -4.86 9.15
CA ARG A 117 -3.27 -4.27 9.73
C ARG A 117 -2.02 -5.10 9.45
N GLU A 118 -2.07 -6.42 9.69
CA GLU A 118 -0.94 -7.32 9.39
C GLU A 118 -0.57 -7.31 7.90
N THR A 119 -1.57 -7.25 7.01
CA THR A 119 -1.33 -7.16 5.57
C THR A 119 -0.63 -5.86 5.20
N TYR A 120 -1.07 -4.74 5.79
CA TYR A 120 -0.45 -3.43 5.57
C TYR A 120 0.98 -3.35 6.11
N GLU A 121 1.21 -3.82 7.33
CA GLU A 121 2.53 -3.86 7.97
C GLU A 121 3.52 -4.70 7.15
N ARG A 122 3.10 -5.89 6.69
CA ARG A 122 3.93 -6.74 5.83
C ARG A 122 4.27 -6.07 4.50
N ASN A 123 3.31 -5.45 3.83
CA ASN A 123 3.57 -4.79 2.55
C ASN A 123 4.47 -3.56 2.71
N THR A 124 4.33 -2.84 3.83
CA THR A 124 5.20 -1.69 4.16
C THR A 124 6.64 -2.15 4.41
N ALA A 125 6.84 -3.26 5.13
CA ALA A 125 8.16 -3.85 5.33
C ALA A 125 8.81 -4.27 3.99
N LEU A 126 8.05 -4.91 3.09
CA LEU A 126 8.53 -5.26 1.75
C LEU A 126 8.93 -4.02 0.94
N ALA A 127 8.16 -2.93 1.05
CA ALA A 127 8.50 -1.69 0.36
C ALA A 127 9.76 -1.02 0.92
N ALA A 128 9.96 -1.07 2.24
CA ALA A 128 11.16 -0.57 2.88
C ALA A 128 12.42 -1.40 2.53
N ASP A 129 12.28 -2.73 2.47
CA ASP A 129 13.32 -3.62 1.97
C ASP A 129 13.71 -3.28 0.53
N ARG A 130 12.73 -2.93 -0.30
CA ARG A 130 12.98 -2.51 -1.67
C ARG A 130 13.76 -1.19 -1.74
N VAL A 131 13.43 -0.21 -0.89
CA VAL A 131 14.22 1.04 -0.79
C VAL A 131 15.65 0.77 -0.34
N ARG A 132 15.85 -0.13 0.63
CA ARG A 132 17.19 -0.57 1.07
C ARG A 132 17.99 -1.15 -0.10
N GLU A 133 17.39 -2.00 -0.93
CA GLU A 133 18.04 -2.56 -2.12
C GLU A 133 18.42 -1.48 -3.13
N LEU A 134 17.54 -0.53 -3.42
CA LEU A 134 17.82 0.59 -4.33
C LEU A 134 19.00 1.45 -3.84
N ILE A 135 19.10 1.65 -2.52
CA ILE A 135 20.22 2.37 -1.92
C ILE A 135 21.51 1.53 -2.01
N ALA A 136 21.44 0.22 -1.73
CA ALA A 136 22.60 -0.67 -1.84
C ALA A 136 23.15 -0.71 -3.29
N ASP A 137 22.27 -0.75 -4.29
CA ASP A 137 22.64 -0.64 -5.71
C ASP A 137 23.40 0.66 -6.01
N GLY A 138 22.93 1.79 -5.47
CA GLY A 138 23.59 3.09 -5.66
C GLY A 138 24.94 3.21 -4.95
N VAL A 139 25.10 2.56 -3.78
CA VAL A 139 26.39 2.45 -3.08
C VAL A 139 27.38 1.62 -3.91
N ALA A 140 26.95 0.47 -4.42
CA ALA A 140 27.80 -0.39 -5.27
C ALA A 140 28.26 0.32 -6.56
N GLN A 141 27.46 1.27 -7.06
CA GLN A 141 27.79 2.11 -8.22
C GLN A 141 28.63 3.36 -7.86
N GLY A 142 28.98 3.56 -6.59
CA GLY A 142 29.70 4.75 -6.12
C GLY A 142 28.91 6.04 -6.22
N ARG A 143 27.57 5.95 -6.31
CA ARG A 143 26.66 7.12 -6.40
C ARG A 143 26.16 7.58 -5.05
N PHE A 144 26.17 6.71 -4.05
CA PHE A 144 25.79 7.01 -2.66
C PHE A 144 26.94 6.63 -1.72
N ARG A 145 27.03 7.33 -0.58
CA ARG A 145 27.90 6.92 0.52
C ARG A 145 27.36 5.67 1.19
N GLU A 146 28.25 4.91 1.79
CA GLU A 146 27.86 3.76 2.60
C GLU A 146 27.00 4.18 3.80
N VAL A 147 25.95 3.40 4.06
CA VAL A 147 24.99 3.59 5.15
C VAL A 147 24.65 2.24 5.77
N HIS A 148 24.32 2.24 7.06
CA HIS A 148 23.91 1.02 7.75
C HIS A 148 22.55 0.51 7.19
N PRO A 149 22.49 -0.64 6.50
CA PRO A 149 21.29 -1.04 5.76
C PRO A 149 20.06 -1.23 6.64
N ALA A 150 20.24 -1.78 7.85
CA ALA A 150 19.13 -1.98 8.79
C ALA A 150 18.56 -0.65 9.31
N LEU A 151 19.38 0.39 9.46
CA LEU A 151 18.93 1.68 9.94
C LEU A 151 18.09 2.39 8.87
N VAL A 152 18.50 2.28 7.61
CA VAL A 152 17.74 2.79 6.47
C VAL A 152 16.38 2.09 6.38
N ALA A 153 16.35 0.76 6.41
CA ALA A 153 15.11 -0.01 6.35
C ALA A 153 14.17 0.33 7.52
N ASP A 154 14.68 0.44 8.75
CA ASP A 154 13.91 0.80 9.93
C ASP A 154 13.33 2.23 9.84
N THR A 155 14.16 3.20 9.42
CA THR A 155 13.73 4.60 9.24
C THR A 155 12.63 4.71 8.19
N VAL A 156 12.81 4.05 7.05
CA VAL A 156 11.84 4.04 5.95
C VAL A 156 10.55 3.37 6.39
N THR A 157 10.63 2.17 7.00
CA THR A 157 9.45 1.44 7.52
C THR A 157 8.67 2.31 8.49
N THR A 158 9.36 2.92 9.46
CA THR A 158 8.76 3.77 10.48
C THR A 158 8.03 4.95 9.85
N LEU A 159 8.68 5.68 8.95
CA LEU A 159 8.04 6.85 8.34
C LEU A 159 6.89 6.46 7.41
N MET A 160 7.01 5.38 6.64
CA MET A 160 5.93 4.89 5.77
C MET A 160 4.69 4.47 6.56
N LEU A 161 4.86 3.76 7.68
CA LEU A 161 3.74 3.40 8.57
C LEU A 161 3.09 4.66 9.17
N ARG A 162 3.88 5.64 9.60
CA ARG A 162 3.36 6.91 10.14
C ARG A 162 2.60 7.72 9.09
N ILE A 163 3.08 7.72 7.85
CA ILE A 163 2.40 8.37 6.73
C ILE A 163 1.05 7.71 6.51
N GLY A 164 1.01 6.40 6.24
CA GLY A 164 -0.27 5.73 5.95
C GLY A 164 -1.23 5.63 7.13
N ARG A 165 -0.79 5.83 8.38
CA ARG A 165 -1.71 5.99 9.54
C ARG A 165 -2.18 7.43 9.77
N GLY A 166 -1.78 8.36 8.90
CA GLY A 166 -2.05 9.79 9.06
C GLY A 166 -1.41 10.41 10.31
N GLU A 167 -0.43 9.74 10.93
CA GLU A 167 0.30 10.26 12.09
C GLU A 167 1.23 11.40 11.67
N THR A 168 1.87 11.26 10.50
CA THR A 168 2.71 12.31 9.93
C THR A 168 1.88 13.55 9.63
N ALA A 169 0.75 13.40 8.94
CA ALA A 169 -0.15 14.52 8.65
C ALA A 169 -0.64 15.24 9.92
N ARG A 170 -1.00 14.50 10.97
CA ARG A 170 -1.38 15.09 12.27
C ARG A 170 -0.24 15.82 12.96
N ALA A 171 0.98 15.31 12.84
CA ALA A 171 2.15 15.88 13.52
C ALA A 171 2.75 17.09 12.79
N THR A 172 2.67 17.12 11.45
CA THR A 172 3.41 18.09 10.63
C THR A 172 2.52 18.94 9.71
N GLY A 173 1.27 18.55 9.49
CA GLY A 173 0.38 19.17 8.51
C GLY A 173 0.67 18.80 7.05
N LEU A 174 1.65 17.92 6.78
CA LEU A 174 1.97 17.47 5.43
C LEU A 174 0.98 16.40 4.96
N ASP A 175 0.49 16.52 3.73
CA ASP A 175 -0.18 15.41 3.07
C ASP A 175 0.79 14.26 2.76
N ASP A 176 0.25 13.06 2.55
CA ASP A 176 1.03 11.85 2.34
C ASP A 176 1.98 11.97 1.16
N ALA A 177 1.51 12.53 0.04
CA ALA A 177 2.31 12.72 -1.16
C ALA A 177 3.53 13.59 -0.89
N THR A 178 3.36 14.66 -0.11
CA THR A 178 4.44 15.57 0.29
C THR A 178 5.37 14.89 1.29
N ALA A 179 4.84 14.16 2.27
CA ALA A 179 5.65 13.42 3.23
C ALA A 179 6.54 12.34 2.56
N TYR A 180 6.04 11.63 1.54
CA TYR A 180 6.85 10.69 0.75
C TYR A 180 7.95 11.38 -0.06
N ARG A 181 7.67 12.57 -0.62
CA ARG A 181 8.69 13.36 -1.33
C ARG A 181 9.77 13.86 -0.37
N GLU A 182 9.39 14.34 0.81
CA GLU A 182 10.33 14.76 1.85
C GLU A 182 11.18 13.58 2.35
N LEU A 183 10.59 12.39 2.53
CA LEU A 183 11.35 11.18 2.85
C LEU A 183 12.41 10.89 1.79
N ALA A 184 12.05 10.94 0.51
CA ALA A 184 13.00 10.73 -0.58
C ALA A 184 14.13 11.78 -0.55
N ALA A 185 13.77 13.06 -0.36
CA ALA A 185 14.73 14.14 -0.27
C ALA A 185 15.70 13.96 0.91
N LEU A 186 15.20 13.63 2.11
CA LEU A 186 16.01 13.41 3.31
C LEU A 186 16.99 12.25 3.13
N LEU A 187 16.53 11.12 2.56
CA LEU A 187 17.40 9.99 2.27
C LEU A 187 18.50 10.39 1.29
N LEU A 188 18.15 11.01 0.16
CA LEU A 188 19.09 11.30 -0.92
C LEU A 188 20.09 12.39 -0.52
N HIS A 189 19.64 13.53 -0.02
CA HIS A 189 20.56 14.58 0.47
C HIS A 189 21.43 14.08 1.62
N GLY A 190 20.91 13.14 2.41
CA GLY A 190 21.68 12.46 3.43
C GLY A 190 22.85 11.68 2.84
N ILE A 191 22.67 10.97 1.72
CA ILE A 191 23.59 9.92 1.25
C ILE A 191 24.33 10.23 -0.06
N THR A 192 23.99 11.28 -0.79
CA THR A 192 24.71 11.67 -2.01
C THR A 192 26.15 12.08 -1.69
N VAL A 193 27.09 11.70 -2.58
CA VAL A 193 28.52 12.03 -2.52
C VAL A 193 28.86 13.32 -3.25
#